data_AF-A0A9P1JFH0-F1
#
_entry.id   AF-A0A9P1JFH0-F1
#
_cell.length_a   1.000
_cell.length_b   1.000
_cell.length_c   1.000
_cell.angle_alpha   90.00
_cell.angle_beta   90.00
_cell.angle_gamma   90.00
#
_symmetry.space_group_name_H-M   'P 1'
#
loop_
_entity.id
_entity.type
_entity.pdbx_description
1 polymer ?
#
loop_
_entity_poly.entity_id
_entity_poly.type
_entity_poly.pdbx_seq_one_letter_code
_entity_poly.pdbx_strand_id
1 'polypeptide(L)'
;MMLRLDRAVVRLIGTSYKEASELIAKGGVIINGRVDSRPWRFLNSGYYFVKVHGHGRYKFAVKGGNLTKIKRKVGVKYESVE
;
A
#
# COMPACT_ATOMS: atom_id res chain seq x y z
N MET A 1 -15.98 -2.90 -7.48
CA MET A 1 -15.66 -2.58 -6.07
C MET A 1 -14.22 -2.07 -5.99
N MET A 2 -13.99 -0.95 -5.29
CA MET A 2 -12.68 -0.29 -5.16
C MET A 2 -12.08 -0.50 -3.76
N LEU A 3 -10.76 -0.35 -3.62
CA LEU A 3 -10.03 -0.51 -2.35
C LEU A 3 -9.54 0.85 -1.82
N ARG A 4 -9.85 1.22 -0.57
CA ARG A 4 -9.27 2.43 0.04
C ARG A 4 -7.78 2.28 0.32
N LEU A 5 -7.03 3.37 0.17
CA LEU A 5 -5.58 3.39 0.34
C LEU A 5 -5.15 3.08 1.78
N ASP A 6 -5.80 3.67 2.78
CA ASP A 6 -5.57 3.35 4.20
C ASP A 6 -5.71 1.85 4.48
N ARG A 7 -6.75 1.21 3.94
CA ARG A 7 -6.97 -0.24 4.05
C ARG A 7 -5.85 -1.04 3.38
N ALA A 8 -5.32 -0.55 2.26
CA ALA A 8 -4.16 -1.16 1.62
C ALA A 8 -2.94 -1.09 2.53
N VAL A 9 -2.64 0.08 3.09
CA VAL A 9 -1.49 0.29 3.97
C VAL A 9 -1.60 -0.57 5.24
N VAL A 10 -2.77 -0.60 5.89
CA VAL A 10 -3.07 -1.49 7.03
C VAL A 10 -2.61 -2.93 6.75
N ARG A 11 -2.99 -3.47 5.60
CA ARG A 11 -2.63 -4.84 5.21
C ARG A 11 -1.16 -5.03 4.84
N LEU A 12 -0.51 -4.01 4.28
CA LEU A 12 0.88 -4.12 3.87
C LEU A 12 1.86 -4.14 5.06
N ILE A 13 1.53 -3.42 6.13
CA ILE A 13 2.46 -3.21 7.25
C ILE A 13 1.92 -3.67 8.61
N GLY A 14 0.68 -4.17 8.68
CA GLY A 14 0.10 -4.70 9.92
C GLY A 14 -0.17 -3.62 10.98
N THR A 15 -0.73 -2.48 10.58
CA THR A 15 -0.98 -1.31 11.45
C THR A 15 -2.47 -1.01 11.60
N SER A 16 -2.84 -0.06 12.46
CA SER A 16 -4.22 0.41 12.58
C SER A 16 -4.64 1.36 11.44
N TYR A 17 -5.95 1.53 11.21
CA TYR A 17 -6.45 2.50 10.23
C TYR A 17 -6.06 3.94 10.55
N LYS A 18 -5.99 4.29 11.84
CA LYS A 18 -5.58 5.63 12.30
C LYS A 18 -4.13 5.90 11.91
N GLU A 19 -3.22 5.00 12.26
CA GLU A 19 -1.79 5.11 11.94
C GLU A 19 -1.54 5.12 10.43
N ALA A 20 -2.20 4.23 9.68
CA ALA A 20 -2.12 4.22 8.23
C ALA A 20 -2.57 5.56 7.62
N SER A 21 -3.68 6.13 8.12
CA SER A 21 -4.21 7.40 7.64
C SER A 21 -3.28 8.56 7.95
N GLU A 22 -2.73 8.63 9.17
CA GLU A 22 -1.76 9.65 9.55
C GLU A 22 -0.48 9.55 8.72
N LEU A 23 0.03 8.33 8.50
CA LEU A 23 1.22 8.09 7.67
C LEU A 23 1.00 8.56 6.23
N ILE A 24 -0.16 8.26 5.65
CA ILE A 24 -0.53 8.73 4.31
C ILE A 24 -0.61 10.25 4.32
N ALA A 25 -1.38 10.85 5.24
CA ALA A 25 -1.58 12.31 5.30
C ALA A 25 -0.28 13.10 5.44
N LYS A 26 0.71 12.55 6.15
CA LYS A 26 2.07 13.12 6.30
C LYS A 26 2.98 12.91 5.07
N GLY A 27 2.48 12.29 3.99
CA GLY A 27 3.25 12.01 2.77
C GLY A 27 4.17 10.78 2.87
N GLY A 28 3.94 9.90 3.85
CA GLY A 28 4.73 8.69 4.07
C GLY A 28 4.50 7.57 3.06
N VAL A 29 3.56 7.73 2.12
CA VAL A 29 3.19 6.71 1.13
C VAL A 29 3.42 7.24 -0.29
N ILE A 30 4.20 6.48 -1.07
CA ILE A 30 4.46 6.74 -2.48
C ILE A 30 3.88 5.59 -3.30
N ILE A 31 2.96 5.90 -4.21
CA ILE A 31 2.29 4.95 -5.10
C ILE A 31 2.72 5.24 -6.53
N ASN A 32 3.24 4.23 -7.23
CA ASN A 32 3.69 4.32 -8.63
C ASN A 32 4.58 5.55 -8.87
N GLY A 33 5.49 5.83 -7.93
CA GLY A 33 6.44 6.94 -7.99
C GLY A 33 5.91 8.31 -7.53
N ARG A 34 4.63 8.44 -7.15
CA ARG A 34 4.05 9.70 -6.67
C ARG A 34 3.67 9.61 -5.20
N VAL A 35 3.99 10.62 -4.42
CA VAL A 35 3.47 10.76 -3.05
C VAL A 35 1.95 10.86 -3.12
N ASP A 36 1.25 10.11 -2.28
CA ASP A 36 -0.19 10.30 -2.06
C ASP A 36 -0.45 10.63 -0.61
N SER A 37 -1.10 11.76 -0.37
CA SER A 37 -1.47 12.27 0.95
C SER A 37 -2.96 12.17 1.26
N ARG A 38 -3.72 11.37 0.48
CA ARG A 38 -5.17 11.21 0.64
C ARG A 38 -5.52 9.80 1.14
N PRO A 39 -5.69 9.59 2.45
CA PRO A 39 -6.02 8.27 3.03
C PRO A 39 -7.29 7.64 2.45
N TRP A 40 -8.28 8.48 2.15
CA TRP A 40 -9.57 8.09 1.57
C TRP A 40 -9.51 7.84 0.06
N ARG A 41 -8.35 7.96 -0.59
CA ARG A 41 -8.21 7.66 -2.01
C ARG A 41 -8.59 6.21 -2.27
N PHE A 42 -9.40 5.99 -3.30
CA PHE A 42 -9.70 4.67 -3.82
C PHE A 42 -8.68 4.26 -4.89
N LEU A 43 -8.22 3.02 -4.79
CA LEU A 43 -7.40 2.32 -5.76
C LEU A 43 -8.31 1.50 -6.67
N ASN A 44 -8.15 1.71 -7.97
CA ASN A 44 -8.79 0.93 -9.02
C ASN A 44 -8.16 -0.46 -9.12
N SER A 45 -8.83 -1.39 -9.81
CA SER A 45 -8.22 -2.67 -10.13
C SER A 45 -6.96 -2.49 -10.98
N GLY A 46 -5.90 -3.23 -10.64
CA GLY A 46 -4.60 -3.09 -11.28
C GLY A 46 -3.44 -3.46 -10.37
N TYR A 47 -2.23 -3.30 -10.89
CA TYR A 47 -0.98 -3.52 -10.17
C TYR A 47 -0.44 -2.21 -9.63
N TYR A 48 0.04 -2.25 -8.39
CA TYR A 48 0.59 -1.09 -7.70
C TYR A 48 1.97 -1.40 -7.15
N PHE A 49 2.86 -0.42 -7.28
CA PHE A 49 4.14 -0.36 -6.60
C PHE A 49 4.04 0.70 -5.52
N VAL A 50 4.28 0.30 -4.27
CA VAL A 50 4.16 1.18 -3.11
C VAL A 50 5.47 1.23 -2.35
N LYS A 51 5.88 2.42 -1.93
CA LYS A 51 6.87 2.60 -0.87
C LYS A 51 6.14 3.19 0.34
N VAL A 52 6.28 2.51 1.47
CA VAL A 52 5.80 2.99 2.77
C VAL A 52 7.02 3.39 3.58
N HIS A 53 7.10 4.66 3.97
CA HIS A 53 8.20 5.20 4.77
C HIS A 53 8.37 4.39 6.06
N GLY A 54 9.59 4.04 6.43
CA GLY A 54 9.88 3.18 7.60
C GLY A 54 9.62 1.67 7.42
N HIS A 55 8.81 1.25 6.43
CA HIS A 55 8.41 -0.16 6.27
C HIS A 55 8.92 -0.84 4.99
N GLY A 56 9.27 -0.06 3.96
CA GLY A 56 9.94 -0.54 2.76
C GLY A 56 9.11 -0.45 1.49
N ARG A 57 9.40 -1.32 0.51
CA ARG A 57 8.74 -1.33 -0.80
C ARG A 57 7.92 -2.58 -0.99
N TYR A 58 6.73 -2.41 -1.57
CA TYR A 58 5.72 -3.43 -1.77
C TYR A 58 5.23 -3.41 -3.21
N LYS A 59 4.76 -4.55 -3.69
CA LYS A 59 3.96 -4.68 -4.90
C LYS A 59 2.74 -5.53 -4.60
N PHE A 60 1.59 -5.15 -5.13
CA PHE A 60 0.34 -5.89 -4.95
C PHE A 60 -0.59 -5.64 -6.13
N ALA A 61 -1.61 -6.49 -6.25
CA ALA A 61 -2.69 -6.31 -7.22
C ALA A 61 -4.02 -6.09 -6.49
N VAL A 62 -4.84 -5.17 -7.01
CA VAL A 62 -6.21 -4.93 -6.52
C VAL A 62 -7.20 -5.64 -7.44
N LYS A 63 -7.98 -6.57 -6.88
CA LYS A 63 -9.05 -7.28 -7.61
C LYS A 63 -10.31 -7.33 -6.74
N GLY A 64 -11.45 -6.88 -7.27
CA GLY A 64 -12.72 -6.90 -6.55
C GLY A 64 -12.71 -6.08 -5.25
N GLY A 65 -11.92 -5.01 -5.16
CA GLY A 65 -11.76 -4.21 -3.95
C GLY A 65 -10.88 -4.84 -2.86
N ASN A 66 -10.13 -5.89 -3.20
CA ASN A 66 -9.26 -6.61 -2.27
C ASN A 66 -7.79 -6.61 -2.74
N LEU A 67 -6.83 -6.66 -1.81
CA LEU A 67 -5.42 -6.87 -2.14
C LEU A 67 -5.15 -8.35 -2.41
N THR A 68 -4.33 -8.62 -3.41
CA THR A 68 -3.85 -9.95 -3.80
C THR A 68 -2.38 -9.87 -4.22
N LYS A 69 -1.68 -11.01 -4.22
CA LYS A 69 -0.28 -11.12 -4.70
C LYS A 69 0.66 -10.10 -4.03
N ILE A 70 0.49 -9.88 -2.74
CA ILE A 70 1.32 -8.94 -1.98
C ILE A 70 2.74 -9.49 -1.92
N LYS A 71 3.71 -8.70 -2.36
CA LYS A 71 5.13 -9.02 -2.24
C LYS A 71 5.90 -7.83 -1.64
N ARG A 72 6.80 -8.10 -0.71
CA ARG A 72 7.70 -7.11 -0.10
C ARG A 72 9.09 -7.22 -0.71
N LYS A 73 9.76 -6.09 -0.92
CA LYS A 73 11.15 -6.07 -1.38
C LYS A 73 12.07 -6.42 -0.22
N VAL A 74 12.88 -7.46 -0.40
CA VAL A 74 13.92 -7.91 0.53
C VAL A 74 15.24 -7.96 -0.26
N GLY A 75 16.18 -7.09 0.11
CA GLY A 75 17.40 -6.86 -0.68
C GLY A 75 17.09 -6.44 -2.13
N VAL A 76 17.51 -7.27 -3.09
CA VAL A 76 17.29 -7.04 -4.53
C VAL A 76 16.04 -7.75 -5.09
N LYS A 77 15.39 -8.64 -4.32
CA LYS A 77 14.26 -9.45 -4.77
C LYS A 77 12.95 -9.03 -4.10
N TYR A 78 11.84 -9.54 -4.63
CA TYR A 78 10.52 -9.40 -4.01
C TYR A 78 10.00 -10.77 -3.59
N GLU A 79 9.64 -10.87 -2.32
CA GLU A 79 9.16 -12.10 -1.67
C GLU A 79 7.69 -11.96 -1.33
N SER A 80 6.93 -13.05 -1.45
CA SER A 80 5.51 -13.06 -1.10
C SER A 80 5.34 -12.77 0.39
N VAL A 81 4.33 -11.97 0.73
CA VAL A 81 3.91 -11.74 2.11
C VAL A 81 2.66 -12.58 2.31
N GLU A 82 2.68 -13.49 3.30
CA GLU A 82 1.51 -14.26 3.72
C GLU A 82 0.41 -13.35 4.31
#